data_AF-A0A392S404-F1
#
_entry.id   AF-A0A392S404-F1
#
_cell.length_a   1.000
_cell.length_b   1.000
_cell.length_c   1.000
_cell.angle_alpha   90.00
_cell.angle_beta   90.00
_cell.angle_gamma   90.00
#
_symmetry.space_group_name_H-M   'P 1'
#
loop_
_entity.id
_entity.type
_entity.pdbx_description
1 polymer ?
#
loop_
_entity_poly.entity_id
_entity_poly.type
_entity_poly.pdbx_seq_one_letter_code
_entity_poly.pdbx_strand_id
1 'polypeptide(L)' 'MGPKGRNVVIEQSYGAPKVTKDGVTVAKSIEFKDKVKNIG' A
#
# COMPACT_ATOMS: atom_id res chain seq x y z
N MET A 1 -12.15 -1.53 6.52
CA MET A 1 -11.49 -2.80 6.19
C MET A 1 -12.31 -3.91 6.82
N GLY A 2 -13.05 -4.68 6.01
CA GLY A 2 -13.95 -5.71 6.55
C GLY A 2 -13.24 -7.05 6.77
N PRO A 3 -13.90 -8.01 7.46
CA PRO A 3 -13.37 -9.35 7.71
C PRO A 3 -13.08 -10.17 6.42
N LYS A 4 -13.57 -9.72 5.25
CA LYS A 4 -13.23 -10.23 3.91
C LYS A 4 -12.27 -9.30 3.15
N GLY A 5 -11.28 -8.73 3.83
CA GLY A 5 -10.27 -7.87 3.21
C GLY A 5 -9.47 -8.61 2.12
N ARG A 6 -9.23 -7.93 1.00
CA ARG A 6 -8.39 -8.45 -0.10
C ARG A 6 -6.91 -8.30 0.25
N ASN A 7 -6.08 -9.19 -0.30
CA ASN A 7 -4.63 -9.11 -0.15
C ASN A 7 -4.10 -7.97 -1.02
N VAL A 8 -3.22 -7.17 -0.45
CA VAL A 8 -2.46 -6.17 -1.19
C VAL A 8 -1.00 -6.62 -1.19
N VAL A 9 -0.40 -6.63 -2.38
CA VAL A 9 1.00 -6.96 -2.57
C VAL A 9 1.76 -5.66 -2.73
N ILE A 10 2.71 -5.41 -1.83
CA ILE A 10 3.57 -4.23 -1.84
C ILE A 10 4.94 -4.67 -2.35
N GLU A 11 5.35 -4.10 -3.47
CA GLU A 11 6.68 -4.29 -4.02
C GLU A 11 7.71 -3.55 -3.17
N GLN A 12 8.81 -4.22 -2.83
CA GLN A 12 9.91 -3.65 -2.06
C GLN A 12 11.15 -3.55 -2.95
N SER A 13 11.94 -2.50 -2.78
CA SER A 13 13.15 -2.25 -3.59
C SER A 13 14.24 -3.32 -3.43
N TYR A 14 14.13 -4.19 -2.41
CA TYR A 14 15.05 -5.28 -2.17
C TYR A 14 14.33 -6.47 -1.53
N GLY A 15 14.53 -7.67 -2.08
CA GLY A 15 13.97 -8.92 -1.53
C GLY A 15 12.59 -9.31 -2.09
N ALA A 16 11.86 -10.13 -1.32
CA ALA A 16 10.56 -10.67 -1.71
C ALA A 16 9.42 -9.64 -1.46
N PRO A 17 8.37 -9.63 -2.30
CA PRO A 17 7.25 -8.71 -2.14
C PRO A 17 6.48 -8.98 -0.84
N LYS A 18 6.06 -7.91 -0.16
CA LYS A 18 5.35 -8.00 1.12
C LYS A 18 3.83 -8.04 0.88
N VAL A 19 3.19 -9.14 1.28
CA VAL A 19 1.73 -9.28 1.21
C VAL A 19 1.11 -8.83 2.54
N THR A 20 0.24 -7.83 2.52
CA THR A 20 -0.45 -7.35 3.72
C THR A 20 -1.95 -7.18 3.47
N LYS A 21 -2.72 -7.35 4.53
CA LYS A 21 -4.14 -7.00 4.62
C LYS A 21 -4.34 -5.84 5.59
N ASP A 22 -3.34 -4.98 5.80
CA ASP A 22 -3.43 -3.85 6.72
C ASP A 22 -3.51 -2.56 5.90
N GLY A 23 -4.68 -1.92 5.91
CA GLY A 23 -4.91 -0.70 5.13
C GLY A 23 -4.01 0.46 5.54
N VAL A 24 -3.58 0.50 6.80
CA VAL A 24 -2.63 1.51 7.32
C VAL A 24 -1.26 1.37 6.69
N THR A 25 -0.78 0.13 6.53
CA THR A 25 0.52 -0.16 5.91
C THR A 25 0.47 0.16 4.42
N VAL A 26 -0.63 -0.20 3.75
CA VAL A 26 -0.85 0.10 2.34
C VAL A 26 -0.88 1.62 2.11
N ALA A 27 -1.61 2.38 2.92
CA ALA A 27 -1.71 3.83 2.78
C ALA A 27 -0.36 4.54 2.90
N LYS A 28 0.53 4.07 3.79
CA LYS A 28 1.88 4.66 3.98
C LYS A 28 2.83 4.36 2.82
N SER A 29 2.59 3.30 2.05
CA SER A 29 3.46 2.89 0.94
C SER A 29 3.00 3.44 -0.41
N ILE A 30 1.86 4.12 -0.47
CA ILE A 30 1.34 4.71 -1.70
C ILE A 30 1.95 6.11 -1.85
N GLU A 31 2.84 6.27 -2.82
CA GLU A 31 3.31 7.57 -3.29
C GLU A 31 2.78 7.84 -4.69
N PHE A 32 2.10 8.97 -4.87
CA PHE A 32 1.62 9.38 -6.18
C PHE A 32 2.66 10.27 -6.85
N LYS A 33 2.96 9.99 -8.13
CA LYS A 33 3.83 10.84 -8.96
C LYS A 33 3.33 12.29 -9.08
N ASP A 34 2.02 12.46 -8.94
CA ASP A 34 1.38 13.76 -9.01
C ASP A 34 1.25 14.37 -7.61
N LYS A 35 1.96 15.48 -7.37
CA LYS A 35 2.02 16.14 -6.06
C LYS A 35 0.65 16.57 -5.57
N VAL A 36 -0.26 16.92 -6.47
CA VAL A 36 -1.61 17.38 -6.11
C VAL A 36 -2.44 16.23 -5.53
N LYS A 37 -2.18 14.99 -5.97
CA LYS A 37 -2.84 13.78 -5.44
C LYS A 37 -2.20 13.24 -4.16
N ASN A 38 -0.98 13.68 -3.82
CA ASN A 38 -0.28 13.24 -2.62
C ASN A 38 -0.60 14.09 -1.37
N ILE A 39 -1.28 15.23 -1.55
CA ILE A 39 -1.62 16.18 -0.47
C ILE A 39 -3.07 15.97 0.04
N GLY A 40 -3.93 15.29 -0.75
CA GLY A 40 -5.33 15.01 -0.41
C GLY A 40 -5.51 13.72 0.37
#